data_AF-A0A5K1EGZ5-F1
#
_entry.id   AF-A0A5K1EGZ5-F1
#
_cell.length_a   1.000
_cell.length_b   1.000
_cell.length_c   1.000
_cell.angle_alpha   90.00
_cell.angle_beta   90.00
_cell.angle_gamma   90.00
#
_symmetry.space_group_name_H-M   'P 1'
#
loop_
_entity.id
_entity.type
_entity.pdbx_description
1 polymer ?
#
loop_
_entity_poly.entity_id
_entity_poly.type
_entity_poly.pdbx_seq_one_letter_code
_entity_poly.pdbx_strand_id
1 'polypeptide(L)'
;FYRSDDIVKAQEIKKCILDYECWDKITYFLQFTEPIWQMLREVDKEGPMLHRVYDMWDNMIEKIQNIIFKHEKKNGALNDSEFFDHVHKILVRRWNISNNPLHCMTHH
;
A
#
# COMPACT_ATOMS: atom_id res chain seq x y z
N PHE A 1 7.19 34.30 10.26
CA PHE A 1 6.15 33.79 11.17
C PHE A 1 6.15 32.27 11.08
N TYR A 2 6.83 31.59 12.00
CA TYR A 2 6.66 30.15 12.21
C TYR A 2 5.24 29.96 12.77
N ARG A 3 4.38 29.18 12.10
CA ARG A 3 3.04 28.90 12.65
C ARG A 3 3.20 28.01 13.87
N SER A 4 2.46 28.29 14.94
CA SER A 4 2.43 27.46 16.15
C SER A 4 2.24 25.97 15.84
N ASP A 5 1.48 25.66 14.79
CA ASP A 5 1.25 24.30 14.30
C ASP A 5 2.52 23.56 13.87
N ASP A 6 3.51 24.27 13.30
CA ASP A 6 4.76 23.67 12.84
C ASP A 6 5.65 23.29 14.03
N ILE A 7 5.59 24.07 15.12
CA ILE A 7 6.31 23.78 16.37
C ILE A 7 5.70 22.56 17.04
N VAL A 8 4.37 22.46 17.11
CA VAL A 8 3.67 21.30 17.69
C VAL A 8 3.99 20.04 16.89
N LYS A 9 3.88 20.08 15.55
CA LYS A 9 4.25 18.95 14.68
C LYS A 9 5.72 18.54 14.85
N ALA A 10 6.63 19.51 14.93
CA ALA A 10 8.05 19.23 15.14
C ALA A 10 8.30 18.54 16.50
N GLN A 11 7.57 18.93 17.54
CA GLN A 11 7.64 18.29 18.86
C GLN A 11 7.08 16.86 18.81
N GLU A 12 5.97 16.62 18.10
CA GLU A 12 5.40 15.29 17.90
C GLU A 12 6.35 14.38 17.11
N ILE A 13 6.92 14.87 16.00
CA ILE A 13 7.92 14.13 15.21
C ILE A 13 9.13 13.79 16.07
N LYS A 14 9.64 14.73 16.85
CA LYS A 14 10.77 14.50 17.77
C LYS A 14 10.43 13.41 18.79
N LYS A 15 9.22 13.43 19.36
CA LYS A 15 8.76 12.40 20.30
C LYS A 15 8.66 11.05 19.60
N CYS A 16 8.11 11.01 18.39
CA CYS A 16 7.98 9.80 17.57
C CYS A 16 9.35 9.18 17.27
N ILE A 17 10.34 9.97 16.85
CA ILE A 17 11.71 9.48 16.55
C ILE A 17 12.36 8.81 17.76
N LEU A 18 12.02 9.24 18.97
CA LEU A 18 12.57 8.70 20.22
C LEU A 18 11.76 7.53 20.79
N ASP A 19 10.63 7.17 20.19
CA ASP A 19 9.68 6.19 20.71
C ASP A 19 9.68 4.89 19.89
N TYR A 20 9.89 3.75 20.55
CA TYR A 20 9.85 2.43 19.92
C TYR A 20 8.47 2.11 19.30
N GLU A 21 7.37 2.53 19.93
CA GLU A 21 6.02 2.29 19.39
C GLU A 21 5.80 3.03 18.06
N CYS A 22 6.41 4.20 17.90
CA CYS A 22 6.41 4.92 16.64
C CYS A 22 7.15 4.16 15.54
N TRP A 23 8.33 3.60 15.86
CA TRP A 23 9.10 2.80 14.90
C TRP A 23 8.37 1.53 14.47
N ASP A 24 7.59 0.91 15.35
CA ASP A 24 6.73 -0.23 14.99
C ASP A 24 5.65 0.16 13.98
N LYS A 25 5.01 1.33 14.17
CA LYS A 25 4.02 1.86 13.23
C LYS A 25 4.63 2.19 11.87
N ILE A 26 5.82 2.82 11.85
CA ILE A 26 6.57 3.11 10.62
C ILE A 26 6.96 1.81 9.93
N THR A 27 7.48 0.84 10.67
CA THR A 27 7.89 -0.46 10.14
C THR A 27 6.70 -1.18 9.51
N TYR A 28 5.56 -1.20 10.19
CA TYR A 28 4.32 -1.76 9.65
C TYR A 28 3.87 -1.04 8.37
N PHE A 29 3.90 0.29 8.35
CA PHE A 29 3.56 1.07 7.17
C PHE A 29 4.45 0.75 5.97
N LEU A 30 5.77 0.66 6.19
CA LEU A 30 6.72 0.25 5.16
C LEU A 30 6.46 -1.18 4.67
N GLN A 31 6.16 -2.11 5.58
CA GLN A 31 5.88 -3.50 5.23
C GLN A 31 4.71 -3.64 4.26
N PHE A 32 3.56 -3.02 4.53
CA PHE A 32 2.41 -3.19 3.63
C PHE A 32 2.49 -2.30 2.37
N THR A 33 3.32 -1.26 2.36
CA THR A 33 3.54 -0.42 1.15
C THR A 33 4.60 -1.00 0.21
N GLU A 34 5.52 -1.81 0.73
CA GLU A 34 6.59 -2.46 -0.05
C GLU A 34 6.05 -3.27 -1.25
N PRO A 35 5.01 -4.12 -1.15
CA PRO A 35 4.45 -4.82 -2.30
C PRO A 35 3.99 -3.88 -3.43
N ILE A 36 3.43 -2.72 -3.08
CA ILE A 36 2.98 -1.71 -4.05
C ILE A 36 4.18 -1.17 -4.83
N TRP A 37 5.22 -0.76 -4.10
CA TRP A 37 6.43 -0.25 -4.71
C TRP A 37 7.16 -1.30 -5.57
N GLN A 38 7.19 -2.57 -5.13
CA GLN A 38 7.76 -3.67 -5.90
C GLN A 38 7.01 -3.88 -7.22
N MET A 39 5.67 -3.91 -7.18
CA MET A 39 4.87 -4.03 -8.40
C MET A 39 5.13 -2.87 -9.36
N LEU A 40 5.11 -1.62 -8.88
CA LEU A 40 5.37 -0.44 -9.71
C LEU A 40 6.76 -0.51 -10.37
N ARG A 41 7.80 -0.84 -9.59
CA ARG A 41 9.17 -0.99 -10.07
C ARG A 41 9.30 -2.03 -11.19
N GLU A 42 8.58 -3.14 -11.09
CA GLU A 42 8.60 -4.19 -12.11
C GLU A 42 7.77 -3.82 -13.35
N VAL A 43 6.65 -3.09 -13.19
CA VAL A 43 5.85 -2.57 -14.30
C VAL A 43 6.56 -1.47 -15.09
N ASP A 44 7.38 -0.67 -14.41
CA ASP A 44 8.17 0.40 -15.03
C ASP A 44 9.39 -0.10 -15.84
N LYS A 45 9.72 -1.40 -15.79
CA LYS A 45 10.75 -2.03 -16.66
C LYS A 45 10.23 -2.23 -18.09
N GLU A 46 11.05 -2.84 -18.97
CA GLU A 46 10.60 -3.21 -20.32
C GLU A 46 9.25 -3.93 -20.27
N GLY A 47 8.27 -3.36 -20.99
CA GLY A 47 6.85 -3.52 -20.75
C GLY A 47 6.42 -4.95 -20.45
N PRO A 48 6.02 -5.28 -19.21
CA PRO A 48 5.50 -6.59 -18.92
C PRO A 48 4.24 -6.85 -19.74
N MET A 49 4.15 -8.06 -20.29
CA MET A 49 2.92 -8.52 -20.92
C MET A 49 1.75 -8.35 -19.95
N LEU A 50 0.59 -7.92 -20.46
CA LEU A 50 -0.59 -7.59 -19.66
C LEU A 50 -0.94 -8.66 -18.61
N HIS A 51 -0.86 -9.95 -18.97
CA HIS A 51 -1.13 -11.06 -18.04
C HIS A 51 -0.21 -11.02 -16.79
N ARG A 52 1.07 -10.65 -16.95
CA ARG A 52 2.00 -10.53 -15.83
C ARG A 52 1.62 -9.37 -14.91
N VAL A 53 1.08 -8.29 -15.46
CA VAL A 53 0.61 -7.15 -14.65
C VAL A 53 -0.58 -7.56 -13.78
N TYR A 54 -1.50 -8.38 -14.32
CA TYR A 54 -2.59 -8.97 -13.54
C TYR A 54 -2.08 -9.94 -12.45
N ASP A 55 -1.15 -10.85 -12.79
CA ASP A 55 -0.57 -11.77 -11.80
C ASP A 55 0.17 -11.02 -10.68
N MET A 56 0.89 -9.95 -11.02
CA MET A 56 1.58 -9.10 -10.05
C MET A 56 0.62 -8.31 -9.18
N TRP A 57 -0.50 -7.86 -9.74
CA TRP A 57 -1.58 -7.20 -9.00
C TRP A 57 -2.16 -8.14 -7.94
N ASP A 58 -2.56 -9.35 -8.32
CA ASP A 58 -3.17 -10.31 -7.40
C ASP A 58 -2.19 -10.69 -6.28
N ASN A 59 -0.94 -10.98 -6.62
CA ASN A 59 0.13 -11.27 -5.65
C ASN A 59 0.41 -10.06 -4.71
N MET A 60 0.37 -8.83 -5.23
CA MET A 60 0.53 -7.64 -4.41
C MET A 60 -0.61 -7.53 -3.38
N ILE A 61 -1.87 -7.75 -3.80
CA ILE A 61 -3.03 -7.71 -2.90
C ILE A 61 -2.92 -8.79 -1.82
N GLU A 62 -2.55 -10.02 -2.19
CA GLU A 62 -2.39 -11.12 -1.24
C GLU A 62 -1.31 -10.82 -0.18
N LYS A 63 -0.15 -10.29 -0.59
CA LYS A 63 0.92 -9.88 0.33
C LYS A 63 0.45 -8.80 1.30
N ILE A 64 -0.24 -7.77 0.81
CA ILE A 64 -0.78 -6.68 1.63
C ILE A 64 -1.77 -7.23 2.67
N GLN A 65 -2.69 -8.10 2.24
CA GLN A 65 -3.66 -8.74 3.11
C GLN A 65 -2.95 -9.52 4.23
N ASN A 66 -1.98 -10.36 3.89
CA ASN A 66 -1.23 -11.16 4.85
C ASN A 66 -0.49 -10.30 5.89
N ILE A 67 0.12 -9.19 5.46
CA ILE A 67 0.82 -8.26 6.36
C ILE A 67 -0.16 -7.57 7.32
N ILE A 68 -1.30 -7.08 6.80
CA ILE A 68 -2.32 -6.42 7.61
C ILE A 68 -2.92 -7.39 8.62
N PHE A 69 -3.31 -8.59 8.20
CA PHE A 69 -3.95 -9.56 9.08
C PHE A 69 -3.00 -10.06 10.17
N LYS A 70 -1.72 -10.25 9.83
CA LYS A 70 -0.68 -10.56 10.82
C LYS A 70 -0.54 -9.44 11.86
N HIS A 71 -0.56 -8.17 11.42
CA HIS A 71 -0.48 -7.03 12.33
C HIS A 71 -1.70 -6.92 13.24
N GLU A 72 -2.90 -7.18 12.70
CA GLU A 72 -4.16 -7.18 13.45
C GLU A 72 -4.37 -8.44 14.32
N LYS A 73 -3.43 -9.39 14.30
CA LYS A 73 -3.53 -10.70 14.96
C LYS A 73 -4.79 -11.47 14.54
N LYS A 74 -5.16 -11.35 13.27
CA LYS A 74 -6.32 -11.99 12.66
C LYS A 74 -5.92 -13.22 11.86
N ASN A 75 -6.81 -14.21 11.82
CA ASN A 75 -6.66 -15.36 10.92
C ASN A 75 -7.16 -14.98 9.51
N GLY A 76 -6.26 -15.02 8.52
CA GLY A 76 -6.46 -14.74 7.09
C GLY A 76 -7.78 -15.24 6.48
N ALA A 77 -8.22 -16.41 6.93
CA ALA A 77 -9.34 -17.15 6.35
C ALA A 77 -10.69 -16.97 7.06
N LEU A 78 -10.73 -16.32 8.23
CA LEU A 78 -11.92 -16.31 9.09
C LEU A 78 -12.34 -14.92 9.58
N ASN A 79 -11.47 -13.92 9.47
CA ASN A 79 -11.67 -12.62 10.08
C ASN A 79 -11.72 -11.51 9.02
N ASP A 80 -12.69 -10.61 9.13
CA ASP A 80 -12.75 -9.39 8.33
C ASP A 80 -11.79 -8.33 8.88
N SER A 81 -11.29 -7.44 8.00
CA SER A 81 -10.42 -6.31 8.38
C SER A 81 -10.90 -5.04 7.72
N GLU A 82 -11.47 -4.12 8.51
CA GLU A 82 -11.91 -2.80 8.03
C GLU A 82 -10.75 -2.01 7.42
N PHE A 83 -9.54 -2.13 7.99
CA PHE A 83 -8.36 -1.48 7.43
C PHE A 83 -7.98 -2.07 6.07
N PHE A 84 -7.93 -3.40 5.95
CA PHE A 84 -7.69 -4.04 4.65
C PHE A 84 -8.77 -3.66 3.63
N ASP A 85 -10.05 -3.65 4.02
CA ASP A 85 -11.15 -3.26 3.13
C ASP A 85 -10.97 -1.84 2.61
N HIS A 86 -10.51 -0.92 3.47
CA HIS A 86 -10.21 0.45 3.08
C HIS A 86 -9.03 0.53 2.10
N VAL A 87 -7.92 -0.17 2.41
CA VAL A 87 -6.74 -0.24 1.53
C VAL A 87 -7.11 -0.87 0.18
N HIS A 88 -7.83 -1.98 0.18
CA HIS A 88 -8.29 -2.68 -1.01
C HIS A 88 -9.17 -1.79 -1.90
N LYS A 89 -10.11 -1.02 -1.31
CA LYS A 89 -10.92 -0.05 -2.04
C LYS A 89 -10.08 1.03 -2.74
N ILE A 90 -9.05 1.54 -2.06
CA ILE A 90 -8.12 2.53 -2.66
C ILE A 90 -7.37 1.92 -3.84
N LEU A 91 -6.84 0.70 -3.64
CA LEU A 91 -6.09 -0.03 -4.66
C LEU A 91 -6.98 -0.30 -5.88
N VAL A 92 -8.15 -0.91 -5.72
CA VAL A 92 -9.09 -1.18 -6.83
C VAL A 92 -9.49 0.10 -7.56
N ARG A 93 -9.78 1.18 -6.82
CA ARG A 93 -10.09 2.48 -7.45
C ARG A 93 -8.95 2.96 -8.31
N ARG A 94 -7.70 2.87 -7.83
CA ARG A 94 -6.51 3.28 -8.58
C ARG A 94 -6.28 2.41 -9.81
N TRP A 95 -6.44 1.09 -9.67
CA TRP A 95 -6.32 0.12 -10.76
C TRP A 95 -7.31 0.38 -11.88
N ASN A 96 -8.58 0.62 -11.57
CA ASN A 96 -9.61 0.92 -12.57
C ASN A 96 -9.30 2.19 -13.36
N ILE A 97 -8.72 3.21 -12.71
CA ILE A 97 -8.27 4.43 -13.39
C ILE A 97 -7.11 4.13 -14.36
N SER A 98 -6.17 3.27 -13.96
CA SER A 98 -5.01 2.89 -14.78
C SER A 98 -5.34 1.94 -15.93
N ASN A 99 -6.40 1.13 -15.82
CA ASN A 99 -6.80 0.17 -16.86
C ASN A 99 -7.72 0.75 -17.94
N ASN A 100 -8.44 1.83 -17.65
CA ASN A 100 -9.27 2.49 -18.66
C ASN A 100 -8.45 2.90 -19.92
N PRO A 101 -7.20 3.43 -19.81
CA PRO A 101 -6.34 3.66 -20.97
C PRO A 101 -5.80 2.38 -21.64
N LEU A 102 -5.42 1.36 -20.86
CA LEU A 102 -4.85 0.11 -21.37
C LEU A 102 -5.84 -0.68 -22.22
N HIS A 103 -7.11 -0.73 -21.79
CA HIS A 103 -8.18 -1.40 -22.54
C HIS A 103 -8.54 -0.69 -23.87
N CYS A 104 -8.26 0.60 -24.00
CA CYS A 104 -8.45 1.33 -25.26
C CYS A 104 -7.34 1.02 -26.30
N MET A 105 -6.17 0.53 -25.88
CA MET A 105 -5.04 0.24 -26.77
C MET A 105 -5.05 -1.20 -27.32
N THR A 106 -5.86 -2.10 -26.78
CA THR A 106 -6.00 -3.49 -27.26
C THR A 106 -7.00 -3.67 -28.40
N HIS A 107 -7.65 -2.58 -28.85
CA HIS A 107 -8.62 -2.57 -29.96
C HIS A 107 -8.09 -1.97 -31.28
N HIS A 108 -6.77 -1.80 -31.43
CA HIS A 108 -6.14 -1.33 -32.67
C HIS A 108 -5.21 -2.38 -33.28
#